data_AF-K1RY13-F1
#
_entry.id   AF-K1RY13-F1
#
_cell.length_a   1.000
_cell.length_b   1.000
_cell.length_c   1.000
_cell.angle_alpha   90.00
_cell.angle_beta   90.00
_cell.angle_gamma   90.00
#
_symmetry.space_group_name_H-M   'P 1'
#
loop_
_entity.id
_entity.type
_entity.pdbx_description
1 polymer ?
#
loop_
_entity_poly.entity_id
_entity_poly.type
_entity_poly.pdbx_seq_one_letter_code
_entity_poly.pdbx_strand_id
1 'polypeptide(L)'
;MLSLKVKRLKKIAELNLAKTEANQINKLVIKLNQSAEGSYNRLSAQYSLNKIYLNNMTKAEREEAEAKEGLITKTRELYKAMNEYQKSTGKTNLNVGNYTEASDAIISYADRLKEALGLNNAFGESLLALGRGGNESKEVFAAMSDGAKALGNTLMSLMTNPVFLAIAGIAGAGVAFKFWYDYNAGLVEATRLTQQFTGKSGDDLKAFRNQVQAVADTFNADFKETLISANALAKQFGISADEAIQLIQDGFIAGGDANGEFLNTLKEYPAYFKEAGISASQFVAIVAETNKAGIFSDKGVDAIKEGNLRLREMTTATAAALDGIGISSTQVQKDLQTGAKTTFQVMQEVSAKLAELPDSAQSVGTAIADIFGGPGEDAGLQYLRTLKDISTDLDTVKSKAGELGRLQEEQLQSEIELQNALAGLFDATGGSFEGFTTSIKVFIN
;
A
#
# COMPACT_ATOMS: atom_id res chain seq x y z
N MET A 1 0.66 -31.89 -13.57
CA MET A 1 0.02 -30.80 -12.79
C MET A 1 1.02 -29.79 -12.21
N LEU A 2 2.09 -30.21 -11.51
CA LEU A 2 3.09 -29.28 -10.93
C LEU A 2 3.72 -28.30 -11.95
N SER A 3 4.12 -28.78 -13.14
CA SER A 3 4.80 -27.97 -14.17
C SER A 3 3.96 -26.79 -14.71
N LEU A 4 2.63 -26.93 -14.77
CA LEU A 4 1.74 -25.87 -15.25
C LEU A 4 1.58 -24.74 -14.22
N LYS A 5 1.47 -25.11 -12.93
CA LYS A 5 1.36 -24.16 -11.81
C LYS A 5 2.64 -23.32 -11.68
N VAL A 6 3.80 -23.94 -11.83
CA VAL A 6 5.12 -23.26 -11.83
C VAL A 6 5.24 -22.29 -13.01
N LYS A 7 4.84 -22.69 -14.22
CA LYS A 7 4.84 -21.79 -15.41
C LYS A 7 3.92 -20.59 -15.22
N ARG A 8 2.74 -20.79 -14.61
CA ARG A 8 1.78 -19.71 -14.31
C ARG A 8 2.35 -18.72 -13.30
N LEU A 9 2.90 -19.20 -12.19
CA LEU A 9 3.52 -18.35 -11.16
C LEU A 9 4.72 -17.58 -11.69
N LYS A 10 5.56 -18.21 -12.52
CA LYS A 10 6.69 -17.53 -13.18
C LYS A 10 6.21 -16.36 -14.05
N LYS A 11 5.16 -16.58 -14.84
CA LYS A 11 4.58 -15.53 -15.69
C LYS A 11 3.93 -14.42 -14.87
N ILE A 12 3.26 -14.73 -13.76
CA ILE A 12 2.69 -13.75 -12.83
C ILE A 12 3.81 -12.88 -12.23
N ALA A 13 4.89 -13.50 -11.74
CA ALA A 13 6.01 -12.76 -11.17
C ALA A 13 6.73 -11.87 -12.18
N GLU A 14 6.97 -12.36 -13.40
CA GLU A 14 7.56 -11.57 -14.49
C GLU A 14 6.68 -10.36 -14.85
N LEU A 15 5.35 -10.54 -14.90
CA LEU A 15 4.40 -9.46 -15.17
C LEU A 15 4.33 -8.44 -14.03
N ASN A 16 4.33 -8.90 -12.77
CA ASN A 16 4.29 -8.03 -11.60
C ASN A 16 5.59 -7.23 -11.44
N LEU A 17 6.75 -7.84 -11.68
CA LEU A 17 8.04 -7.14 -11.68
C LEU A 17 8.07 -6.05 -12.75
N ALA A 18 7.69 -6.39 -13.99
CA ALA A 18 7.64 -5.41 -15.08
C ALA A 18 6.65 -4.27 -14.79
N LYS A 19 5.55 -4.56 -14.09
CA LYS A 19 4.54 -3.56 -13.70
C LYS A 19 5.03 -2.65 -12.57
N THR A 20 5.68 -3.18 -11.54
CA THR A 20 6.29 -2.39 -10.46
C THR A 20 7.37 -1.48 -11.00
N GLU A 21 8.22 -1.98 -11.89
CA GLU A 21 9.23 -1.18 -12.58
C GLU A 21 8.57 -0.09 -13.45
N ALA A 22 7.52 -0.42 -14.21
CA ALA A 22 6.78 0.57 -15.00
C ALA A 22 6.13 1.67 -14.13
N ASN A 23 5.53 1.30 -12.99
CA ASN A 23 4.95 2.25 -12.05
C ASN A 23 6.01 3.14 -11.38
N GLN A 24 7.17 2.57 -11.03
CA GLN A 24 8.29 3.32 -10.48
C GLN A 24 8.88 4.28 -11.53
N ILE A 25 9.05 3.82 -12.77
CA ILE A 25 9.47 4.66 -13.90
C ILE A 25 8.45 5.79 -14.09
N ASN A 26 7.15 5.51 -14.09
CA ASN A 26 6.12 6.54 -14.22
C ASN A 26 6.18 7.59 -13.10
N LYS A 27 6.34 7.18 -11.83
CA LYS A 27 6.53 8.12 -10.70
C LYS A 27 7.78 8.99 -10.89
N LEU A 28 8.88 8.39 -11.32
CA LEU A 28 10.13 9.11 -11.57
C LEU A 28 10.01 10.05 -12.77
N VAL A 29 9.29 9.68 -13.83
CA VAL A 29 8.99 10.54 -14.99
C VAL A 29 8.07 11.70 -14.60
N ILE A 30 7.06 11.47 -13.76
CA ILE A 30 6.21 12.54 -13.21
C ILE A 30 7.06 13.50 -12.38
N LYS A 31 7.88 12.97 -11.46
CA LYS A 31 8.81 13.77 -10.64
C LYS A 31 9.80 14.55 -11.50
N LEU A 32 10.32 13.94 -12.58
CA LEU A 32 11.17 14.59 -13.57
C LEU A 32 10.45 15.78 -14.20
N ASN A 33 9.23 15.57 -14.70
CA ASN A 33 8.47 16.58 -15.44
C ASN A 33 7.97 17.74 -14.56
N GLN A 34 7.67 17.48 -13.30
CA GLN A 34 7.19 18.49 -12.35
C GLN A 34 8.30 19.26 -11.62
N SER A 35 9.53 18.76 -11.63
CA SER A 35 10.66 19.39 -10.92
C SER A 35 11.36 20.42 -11.79
N ALA A 36 11.67 21.59 -11.21
CA ALA A 36 12.42 22.66 -11.88
C ALA A 36 13.81 22.18 -12.35
N GLU A 37 14.27 22.72 -13.48
CA GLU A 37 15.59 22.43 -14.03
C GLU A 37 16.70 22.77 -13.03
N GLY A 38 17.68 21.87 -12.87
CA GLY A 38 18.74 22.00 -11.86
C GLY A 38 18.35 21.69 -10.42
N SER A 39 17.07 21.43 -10.10
CA SER A 39 16.66 21.10 -8.72
C SER A 39 17.10 19.69 -8.29
N TYR A 40 17.34 19.51 -6.99
CA TYR A 40 17.69 18.20 -6.40
C TYR A 40 16.66 17.11 -6.75
N ASN A 41 15.36 17.44 -6.75
CA ASN A 41 14.31 16.49 -7.08
C ASN A 41 14.37 16.02 -8.54
N ARG A 42 14.72 16.91 -9.47
CA ARG A 42 14.92 16.57 -10.89
C ARG A 42 16.17 15.73 -11.09
N LEU A 43 17.29 16.12 -10.47
CA LEU A 43 18.56 15.38 -10.52
C LEU A 43 18.43 13.97 -9.93
N SER A 44 17.70 13.83 -8.82
CA SER A 44 17.41 12.55 -8.16
C SER A 44 16.52 11.64 -9.01
N ALA A 45 15.53 12.21 -9.71
CA ALA A 45 14.71 11.46 -10.65
C ALA A 45 15.53 10.96 -11.85
N GLN A 46 16.35 11.82 -12.46
CA GLN A 46 17.25 11.47 -13.58
C GLN A 46 18.24 10.38 -13.19
N TYR A 47 18.89 10.52 -12.03
CA TYR A 47 19.83 9.54 -11.52
C TYR A 47 19.17 8.17 -11.31
N SER A 48 17.97 8.16 -10.74
CA SER A 48 17.23 6.92 -10.48
C SER A 48 16.78 6.24 -11.77
N LEU A 49 16.33 7.01 -12.77
CA LEU A 49 15.96 6.49 -14.10
C LEU A 49 17.15 5.90 -14.84
N ASN A 50 18.29 6.60 -14.86
CA ASN A 50 19.50 6.07 -15.49
C ASN A 50 20.00 4.78 -14.81
N LYS A 51 19.88 4.69 -13.48
CA LYS A 51 20.24 3.50 -12.73
C LYS A 51 19.34 2.31 -13.09
N ILE A 52 18.02 2.53 -13.18
CA ILE A 52 17.06 1.49 -13.61
C ILE A 52 17.43 0.99 -15.01
N TYR A 53 17.69 1.91 -15.94
CA TYR A 53 18.05 1.57 -17.31
C TYR A 53 19.38 0.80 -17.40
N LEU A 54 20.43 1.26 -16.72
CA LEU A 54 21.74 0.58 -16.66
C LEU A 54 21.69 -0.79 -15.98
N ASN A 55 20.80 -0.97 -15.00
CA ASN A 55 20.63 -2.25 -14.30
C ASN A 55 19.90 -3.28 -15.17
N ASN A 56 19.04 -2.82 -16.07
CA ASN A 56 18.31 -3.68 -17.00
C ASN A 56 19.12 -4.03 -18.27
N MET A 57 20.33 -3.50 -18.41
CA MET A 57 21.27 -3.80 -19.49
C MET A 57 22.24 -4.94 -19.13
N THR A 58 22.57 -5.75 -20.13
CA THR A 58 23.71 -6.67 -20.11
C THR A 58 25.05 -5.90 -20.08
N LYS A 59 26.15 -6.60 -19.79
CA LYS A 59 27.49 -6.00 -19.77
C LYS A 59 27.85 -5.35 -21.11
N ALA A 60 27.57 -6.04 -22.23
CA ALA A 60 27.84 -5.54 -23.58
C ALA A 60 26.99 -4.30 -23.92
N GLU A 61 25.70 -4.32 -23.57
CA GLU A 61 24.81 -3.18 -23.78
C GLU A 61 25.21 -1.95 -22.96
N ARG A 62 25.76 -2.15 -21.75
CA ARG A 62 26.32 -1.04 -20.95
C ARG A 62 27.58 -0.45 -21.56
N GLU A 63 28.48 -1.28 -22.07
CA GLU A 63 29.70 -0.83 -22.76
C GLU A 63 29.34 -0.05 -24.04
N GLU A 64 28.32 -0.50 -24.78
CA GLU A 64 27.79 0.19 -25.95
C GLU A 64 27.06 1.50 -25.60
N ALA A 65 26.21 1.51 -24.57
CA ALA A 65 25.50 2.69 -24.10
C ALA A 65 26.46 3.76 -23.57
N GLU A 66 27.57 3.36 -22.95
CA GLU A 66 28.64 4.28 -22.57
C GLU A 66 29.37 4.83 -23.80
N ALA A 67 29.72 3.98 -24.77
CA ALA A 67 30.41 4.41 -25.98
C ALA A 67 29.58 5.36 -26.87
N LYS A 68 28.25 5.19 -26.91
CA LYS A 68 27.34 6.01 -27.73
C LYS A 68 26.83 7.25 -27.03
N GLU A 69 26.45 7.14 -25.78
CA GLU A 69 25.68 8.18 -25.08
C GLU A 69 26.36 8.68 -23.80
N GLY A 70 27.47 8.07 -23.38
CA GLY A 70 28.17 8.41 -22.14
C GLY A 70 27.29 8.21 -20.90
N LEU A 71 26.38 7.23 -20.93
CA LEU A 71 25.31 7.11 -19.94
C LEU A 71 25.82 6.82 -18.51
N ILE A 72 26.87 6.00 -18.37
CA ILE A 72 27.53 5.73 -17.08
C ILE A 72 28.21 7.01 -16.59
N THR A 73 28.87 7.74 -17.48
CA THR A 73 29.51 9.02 -17.16
C THR A 73 28.48 10.08 -16.72
N LYS A 74 27.38 10.27 -17.46
CA LYS A 74 26.27 11.17 -17.10
C LYS A 74 25.64 10.80 -15.76
N THR A 75 25.47 9.51 -15.48
CA THR A 75 24.92 9.03 -14.20
C THR A 75 25.84 9.38 -13.03
N ARG A 76 27.16 9.30 -13.22
CA ARG A 76 28.16 9.71 -12.23
C ARG A 76 28.14 11.22 -12.00
N GLU A 77 27.95 12.01 -13.04
CA GLU A 77 27.85 13.47 -12.94
C GLU A 77 26.59 13.92 -12.20
N LEU A 78 25.45 13.28 -12.45
CA LEU A 78 24.21 13.51 -11.71
C LEU A 78 24.38 13.26 -10.21
N TYR A 79 25.09 12.19 -9.84
CA TYR A 79 25.42 11.89 -8.44
C TYR A 79 26.27 12.99 -7.78
N LYS A 80 27.29 13.49 -8.49
CA LYS A 80 28.12 14.60 -8.00
C LYS A 80 27.30 15.87 -7.80
N ALA A 81 26.47 16.25 -8.76
CA ALA A 81 25.62 17.43 -8.69
C ALA A 81 24.62 17.35 -7.52
N MET A 82 24.01 16.18 -7.29
CA MET A 82 23.14 15.95 -6.13
C MET A 82 23.89 16.13 -4.79
N ASN A 83 25.13 15.64 -4.69
CA ASN A 83 25.95 15.75 -3.49
C ASN A 83 26.32 17.21 -3.18
N GLU A 84 26.64 18.00 -4.20
CA GLU A 84 26.93 19.43 -4.05
C GLU A 84 25.69 20.21 -3.61
N TYR A 85 24.52 19.89 -4.20
CA TYR A 85 23.25 20.49 -3.80
C TYR A 85 22.89 20.18 -2.34
N GLN A 86 23.07 18.93 -1.91
CA GLN A 86 22.84 18.53 -0.52
C GLN A 86 23.74 19.29 0.47
N LYS A 87 25.03 19.43 0.16
CA LYS A 87 25.99 20.22 0.95
C LYS A 87 25.54 21.67 1.09
N SER A 88 25.01 22.28 0.02
CA SER A 88 24.49 23.66 0.06
C SER A 88 23.23 23.82 0.92
N THR A 89 22.47 22.74 1.13
CA THR A 89 21.23 22.72 1.96
C THR A 89 21.44 22.22 3.39
N GLY A 90 22.68 21.96 3.82
CA GLY A 90 23.01 21.52 5.18
C GLY A 90 22.68 20.06 5.51
N LYS A 91 22.35 19.22 4.52
CA LYS A 91 22.14 17.76 4.69
C LYS A 91 23.37 16.99 4.17
N THR A 92 24.06 16.24 5.02
CA THR A 92 25.30 15.49 4.68
C THR A 92 25.06 13.97 4.70
N ASN A 93 24.28 13.43 3.76
CA ASN A 93 23.95 11.99 3.73
C ASN A 93 24.56 11.20 2.55
N LEU A 94 25.33 11.81 1.65
CA LEU A 94 25.88 11.12 0.47
C LEU A 94 27.42 11.12 0.41
N ASN A 95 28.08 10.82 1.53
CA ASN A 95 29.50 10.50 1.51
C ASN A 95 29.68 8.97 1.49
N VAL A 96 29.60 8.37 0.31
CA VAL A 96 30.16 7.03 0.04
C VAL A 96 30.94 7.07 -1.26
N GLY A 97 32.19 6.60 -1.15
CA GLY A 97 33.26 6.76 -2.12
C GLY A 97 33.03 6.04 -3.45
N ASN A 98 33.90 6.42 -4.37
CA ASN A 98 34.09 5.96 -5.74
C ASN A 98 33.80 4.45 -5.95
N TYR A 99 32.68 4.12 -6.60
CA TYR A 99 32.33 2.75 -6.98
C TYR A 99 32.85 2.44 -8.38
N THR A 100 34.03 1.83 -8.45
CA THR A 100 34.48 1.09 -9.62
C THR A 100 34.08 -0.37 -9.40
N GLU A 101 33.17 -0.85 -10.26
CA GLU A 101 32.77 -2.25 -10.46
C GLU A 101 31.70 -2.84 -9.51
N ALA A 102 30.71 -3.49 -10.14
CA ALA A 102 29.50 -4.04 -9.51
C ALA A 102 29.76 -5.18 -8.49
N SER A 103 31.02 -5.62 -8.32
CA SER A 103 31.44 -6.51 -7.24
C SER A 103 31.36 -5.84 -5.87
N ASP A 104 31.66 -4.54 -5.80
CA ASP A 104 31.90 -3.86 -4.52
C ASP A 104 30.60 -3.38 -3.86
N ALA A 105 29.53 -3.19 -4.63
CA ALA A 105 28.19 -2.96 -4.08
C ALA A 105 27.61 -4.23 -3.41
N ILE A 106 27.95 -5.41 -3.95
CA ILE A 106 27.59 -6.71 -3.37
C ILE A 106 28.45 -7.00 -2.13
N ILE A 107 29.76 -6.69 -2.19
CA ILE A 107 30.70 -6.87 -1.08
C ILE A 107 30.41 -5.88 0.07
N SER A 108 30.21 -4.59 -0.22
CA SER A 108 29.87 -3.59 0.80
C SER A 108 28.49 -3.79 1.42
N TYR A 109 27.54 -4.40 0.69
CA TYR A 109 26.26 -4.81 1.27
C TYR A 109 26.39 -6.07 2.11
N ALA A 110 27.21 -7.05 1.69
CA ALA A 110 27.58 -8.18 2.53
C ALA A 110 28.26 -7.71 3.81
N ASP A 111 29.13 -6.70 3.75
CA ASP A 111 29.80 -6.13 4.92
C ASP A 111 28.85 -5.30 5.81
N ARG A 112 27.89 -4.57 5.23
CA ARG A 112 26.83 -3.89 6.00
C ARG A 112 25.81 -4.84 6.62
N LEU A 113 25.51 -5.96 5.97
CA LEU A 113 24.74 -7.06 6.56
C LEU A 113 25.55 -7.75 7.66
N LYS A 114 26.86 -7.94 7.47
CA LYS A 114 27.75 -8.44 8.52
C LYS A 114 27.78 -7.49 9.72
N GLU A 115 27.78 -6.18 9.51
CA GLU A 115 27.67 -5.20 10.60
C GLU A 115 26.28 -5.18 11.25
N ALA A 116 25.21 -5.07 10.46
CA ALA A 116 23.83 -4.96 10.97
C ALA A 116 23.33 -6.23 11.67
N LEU A 117 23.89 -7.39 11.32
CA LEU A 117 23.57 -8.69 11.92
C LEU A 117 24.68 -9.20 12.86
N GLY A 118 25.75 -8.44 13.12
CA GLY A 118 26.87 -8.87 13.96
C GLY A 118 27.59 -10.14 13.47
N LEU A 119 27.65 -10.37 12.16
CA LEU A 119 28.23 -11.55 11.50
C LEU A 119 29.69 -11.33 11.08
N ASN A 120 30.50 -10.73 11.95
CA ASN A 120 31.93 -10.48 11.74
C ASN A 120 32.83 -11.75 11.81
N ASN A 121 32.25 -12.95 11.68
CA ASN A 121 32.91 -14.25 11.88
C ASN A 121 32.67 -15.21 10.70
N ALA A 122 33.22 -16.44 10.77
CA ALA A 122 33.20 -17.54 9.79
C ALA A 122 31.86 -17.83 9.06
N PHE A 123 30.74 -17.31 9.57
CA PHE A 123 29.43 -17.35 8.94
C PHE A 123 29.33 -16.52 7.66
N GLY A 124 29.87 -15.30 7.61
CA GLY A 124 29.86 -14.47 6.38
C GLY A 124 30.67 -15.09 5.23
N GLU A 125 31.79 -15.73 5.55
CA GLU A 125 32.63 -16.47 4.58
C GLU A 125 31.94 -17.73 4.05
N SER A 126 31.15 -18.42 4.88
CA SER A 126 30.36 -19.58 4.44
C SER A 126 29.26 -19.22 3.42
N LEU A 127 28.67 -18.02 3.54
CA LEU A 127 27.65 -17.51 2.62
C LEU A 127 28.26 -17.17 1.26
N LEU A 128 29.49 -16.64 1.26
CA LEU A 128 30.28 -16.41 0.05
C LEU A 128 30.74 -17.73 -0.59
N ALA A 129 31.12 -18.73 0.22
CA ALA A 129 31.50 -20.06 -0.26
C ALA A 129 30.32 -20.82 -0.91
N LEU A 130 29.09 -20.67 -0.39
CA LEU A 130 27.87 -21.19 -1.04
C LEU A 130 27.67 -20.61 -2.44
N GLY A 131 27.88 -19.30 -2.61
CA GLY A 131 27.71 -18.62 -3.89
C GLY A 131 28.74 -19.01 -4.94
N ARG A 132 29.89 -19.57 -4.53
CA ARG A 132 30.98 -19.99 -5.43
C ARG A 132 30.83 -21.42 -5.94
N GLY A 133 30.21 -22.32 -5.17
CA GLY A 133 29.98 -23.73 -5.52
C GLY A 133 31.28 -24.56 -5.66
N GLY A 134 31.42 -25.64 -4.88
CA GLY A 134 32.61 -26.52 -4.94
C GLY A 134 32.78 -27.41 -3.71
N ASN A 135 33.82 -28.25 -3.67
CA ASN A 135 34.10 -29.12 -2.50
C ASN A 135 34.51 -28.32 -1.25
N GLU A 136 35.07 -27.13 -1.41
CA GLU A 136 35.43 -26.21 -0.32
C GLU A 136 34.21 -25.73 0.49
N SER A 137 33.01 -25.69 -0.13
CA SER A 137 31.79 -25.33 0.59
C SER A 137 31.35 -26.42 1.59
N LYS A 138 31.72 -27.69 1.38
CA LYS A 138 31.33 -28.79 2.28
C LYS A 138 32.10 -28.78 3.61
N GLU A 139 33.38 -28.41 3.57
CA GLU A 139 34.23 -28.36 4.77
C GLU A 139 33.88 -27.17 5.67
N VAL A 140 33.62 -26.00 5.08
CA VAL A 140 33.17 -24.80 5.81
C VAL A 140 31.78 -25.04 6.44
N PHE A 141 30.90 -25.78 5.76
CA PHE A 141 29.58 -26.17 6.28
C PHE A 141 29.66 -27.17 7.42
N ALA A 142 30.55 -28.16 7.34
CA ALA A 142 30.70 -29.18 8.38
C ALA A 142 31.15 -28.59 9.72
N ALA A 143 31.96 -27.52 9.68
CA ALA A 143 32.49 -26.81 10.84
C ALA A 143 31.50 -25.84 11.53
N MET A 144 30.30 -25.64 10.96
CA MET A 144 29.30 -24.71 11.51
C MET A 144 28.42 -25.32 12.60
N SER A 145 27.85 -24.43 13.44
CA SER A 145 26.77 -24.78 14.37
C SER A 145 25.52 -25.24 13.62
N ASP A 146 24.70 -26.07 14.27
CA ASP A 146 23.52 -26.68 13.63
C ASP A 146 22.52 -25.64 13.10
N GLY A 147 22.39 -24.48 13.78
CA GLY A 147 21.57 -23.36 13.31
C GLY A 147 22.06 -22.73 12.00
N ALA A 148 23.38 -22.62 11.82
CA ALA A 148 23.96 -22.08 10.59
C ALA A 148 23.91 -23.10 9.43
N LYS A 149 24.08 -24.40 9.72
CA LYS A 149 23.86 -25.50 8.76
C LYS A 149 22.42 -25.53 8.27
N ALA A 150 21.45 -25.39 9.18
CA ALA A 150 20.03 -25.35 8.84
C ALA A 150 19.70 -24.17 7.93
N LEU A 151 20.21 -22.98 8.23
CA LEU A 151 20.02 -21.79 7.40
C LEU A 151 20.65 -21.94 6.00
N GLY A 152 21.87 -22.46 5.90
CA GLY A 152 22.49 -22.65 4.58
C GLY A 152 21.78 -23.72 3.74
N ASN A 153 21.23 -24.77 4.35
CA ASN A 153 20.36 -25.73 3.66
C ASN A 153 19.06 -25.07 3.16
N THR A 154 18.46 -24.20 3.95
CA THR A 154 17.30 -23.38 3.55
C THR A 154 17.62 -22.49 2.36
N LEU A 155 18.74 -21.77 2.39
CA LEU A 155 19.15 -20.92 1.26
C LEU A 155 19.44 -21.72 0.00
N MET A 156 20.08 -22.89 0.11
CA MET A 156 20.34 -23.76 -1.03
C MET A 156 19.06 -24.35 -1.62
N SER A 157 18.08 -24.72 -0.79
CA SER A 157 16.80 -25.21 -1.28
C SER A 157 16.03 -24.13 -2.04
N LEU A 158 16.10 -22.87 -1.59
CA LEU A 158 15.53 -21.72 -2.30
C LEU A 158 16.26 -21.42 -3.62
N MET A 159 17.59 -21.41 -3.59
CA MET A 159 18.44 -21.18 -4.77
C MET A 159 18.29 -22.24 -5.86
N THR A 160 17.82 -23.43 -5.51
CA THR A 160 17.52 -24.52 -6.45
C THR A 160 16.03 -24.64 -6.75
N ASN A 161 15.18 -23.85 -6.10
CA ASN A 161 13.74 -23.85 -6.32
C ASN A 161 13.37 -22.97 -7.52
N PRO A 162 12.82 -23.54 -8.60
CA PRO A 162 12.53 -22.80 -9.83
C PRO A 162 11.42 -21.76 -9.66
N VAL A 163 10.53 -21.91 -8.67
CA VAL A 163 9.49 -20.91 -8.36
C VAL A 163 10.11 -19.73 -7.64
N PHE A 164 10.97 -19.97 -6.65
CA PHE A 164 11.69 -18.90 -5.95
C PHE A 164 12.57 -18.10 -6.91
N LEU A 165 13.36 -18.78 -7.77
CA LEU A 165 14.21 -18.12 -8.77
C LEU A 165 13.41 -17.28 -9.77
N ALA A 166 12.21 -17.75 -10.14
CA ALA A 166 11.31 -17.01 -11.01
C ALA A 166 10.71 -15.77 -10.32
N ILE A 167 10.32 -15.88 -9.05
CA ILE A 167 9.73 -14.77 -8.31
C ILE A 167 10.78 -13.70 -7.98
N ALA A 168 11.97 -14.12 -7.57
CA ALA A 168 12.96 -13.18 -7.09
C ALA A 168 13.80 -12.52 -8.21
N GLY A 169 13.68 -12.97 -9.47
CA GLY A 169 14.27 -12.29 -10.64
C GLY A 169 15.81 -12.20 -10.63
N ILE A 170 16.49 -13.27 -10.21
CA ILE A 170 17.87 -13.20 -9.68
C ILE A 170 18.96 -13.58 -10.69
N ALA A 171 20.06 -12.81 -10.71
CA ALA A 171 21.30 -13.13 -11.44
C ALA A 171 22.50 -13.55 -10.55
N GLY A 172 22.34 -13.73 -9.23
CA GLY A 172 23.40 -14.23 -8.33
C GLY A 172 23.00 -14.44 -6.85
N ALA A 173 23.77 -15.26 -6.11
CA ALA A 173 23.42 -15.72 -4.76
C ALA A 173 23.24 -14.59 -3.71
N GLY A 174 23.98 -13.48 -3.81
CA GLY A 174 23.84 -12.35 -2.89
C GLY A 174 22.49 -11.61 -3.01
N VAL A 175 21.96 -11.51 -4.23
CA VAL A 175 20.63 -10.92 -4.49
C VAL A 175 19.52 -11.83 -3.93
N ALA A 176 19.73 -13.15 -3.95
CA ALA A 176 18.78 -14.11 -3.39
C ALA A 176 18.71 -14.10 -1.88
N PHE A 177 19.88 -14.02 -1.25
CA PHE A 177 19.94 -13.86 0.18
C PHE A 177 19.26 -12.56 0.62
N LYS A 178 19.49 -11.45 -0.10
CA LYS A 178 18.82 -10.17 0.18
C LYS A 178 17.31 -10.28 0.06
N PHE A 179 16.80 -10.82 -1.05
CA PHE A 179 15.37 -11.01 -1.26
C PHE A 179 14.75 -11.86 -0.15
N TRP A 180 15.39 -12.99 0.17
CA TRP A 180 14.95 -13.87 1.25
C TRP A 180 14.93 -13.13 2.60
N TYR A 181 15.99 -12.41 2.95
CA TYR A 181 16.08 -11.69 4.22
C TYR A 181 15.02 -10.60 4.34
N ASP A 182 14.92 -9.72 3.33
CA ASP A 182 13.98 -8.59 3.35
C ASP A 182 12.53 -9.10 3.40
N TYR A 183 12.22 -10.15 2.63
CA TYR A 183 10.90 -10.78 2.65
C TYR A 183 10.58 -11.33 4.05
N ASN A 184 11.50 -12.08 4.67
CA ASN A 184 11.23 -12.66 5.99
C ASN A 184 11.15 -11.60 7.10
N ALA A 185 11.97 -10.54 7.03
CA ALA A 185 11.89 -9.42 7.96
C ALA A 185 10.52 -8.73 7.88
N GLY A 186 10.05 -8.47 6.66
CA GLY A 186 8.70 -7.95 6.41
C GLY A 186 7.61 -8.92 6.88
N LEU A 187 7.78 -10.23 6.63
CA LEU A 187 6.81 -11.26 6.98
C LEU A 187 6.60 -11.40 8.49
N VAL A 188 7.67 -11.32 9.29
CA VAL A 188 7.59 -11.36 10.76
C VAL A 188 6.80 -10.17 11.28
N GLU A 189 7.11 -8.96 10.80
CA GLU A 189 6.41 -7.75 11.23
C GLU A 189 4.95 -7.75 10.77
N ALA A 190 4.69 -8.14 9.52
CA ALA A 190 3.35 -8.27 8.98
C ALA A 190 2.52 -9.31 9.77
N THR A 191 3.11 -10.46 10.09
CA THR A 191 2.49 -11.52 10.91
C THR A 191 2.14 -11.01 12.30
N ARG A 192 3.09 -10.35 12.97
CA ARG A 192 2.90 -9.77 14.30
C ARG A 192 1.77 -8.74 14.30
N LEU A 193 1.77 -7.81 13.33
CA LEU A 193 0.73 -6.80 13.21
C LEU A 193 -0.63 -7.42 12.91
N THR A 194 -0.70 -8.35 11.96
CA THR A 194 -1.95 -9.05 11.63
C THR A 194 -2.51 -9.75 12.87
N GLN A 195 -1.69 -10.47 13.63
CA GLN A 195 -2.12 -11.11 14.87
C GLN A 195 -2.66 -10.09 15.88
N GLN A 196 -1.95 -8.97 16.08
CA GLN A 196 -2.35 -7.96 17.06
C GLN A 196 -3.66 -7.26 16.71
N PHE A 197 -3.89 -6.95 15.43
CA PHE A 197 -5.11 -6.28 15.00
C PHE A 197 -6.31 -7.22 14.87
N THR A 198 -6.10 -8.46 14.43
CA THR A 198 -7.21 -9.37 14.11
C THR A 198 -7.44 -10.47 15.13
N GLY A 199 -6.43 -10.83 15.92
CA GLY A 199 -6.44 -12.01 16.78
C GLY A 199 -6.34 -13.35 16.03
N LYS A 200 -6.21 -13.33 14.69
CA LYS A 200 -6.06 -14.55 13.88
C LYS A 200 -4.76 -15.28 14.24
N SER A 201 -4.71 -16.58 13.96
CA SER A 201 -3.51 -17.41 14.15
C SER A 201 -3.43 -18.51 13.10
N GLY A 202 -2.29 -19.22 13.04
CA GLY A 202 -2.09 -20.34 12.12
C GLY A 202 -2.28 -19.94 10.65
N ASP A 203 -2.90 -20.82 9.88
CA ASP A 203 -3.10 -20.63 8.44
C ASP A 203 -4.10 -19.51 8.12
N ASP A 204 -5.08 -19.26 8.99
CA ASP A 204 -6.03 -18.15 8.84
C ASP A 204 -5.33 -16.79 8.92
N LEU A 205 -4.40 -16.63 9.87
CA LEU A 205 -3.56 -15.42 9.95
C LEU A 205 -2.75 -15.25 8.67
N LYS A 206 -2.14 -16.32 8.16
CA LYS A 206 -1.28 -16.27 6.98
C LYS A 206 -2.08 -15.86 5.74
N ALA A 207 -3.24 -16.48 5.54
CA ALA A 207 -4.14 -16.16 4.45
C ALA A 207 -4.56 -14.68 4.50
N PHE A 208 -5.00 -14.21 5.66
CA PHE A 208 -5.40 -12.82 5.84
C PHE A 208 -4.24 -11.84 5.61
N ARG A 209 -3.07 -12.10 6.20
CA ARG A 209 -1.86 -11.29 5.99
C ARG A 209 -1.49 -11.21 4.51
N ASN A 210 -1.51 -12.34 3.80
CA ASN A 210 -1.19 -12.39 2.37
C ASN A 210 -2.22 -11.61 1.55
N GLN A 211 -3.51 -11.66 1.93
CA GLN A 211 -4.55 -10.87 1.30
C GLN A 211 -4.31 -9.37 1.51
N VAL A 212 -3.99 -8.92 2.73
CA VAL A 212 -3.66 -7.50 3.01
C VAL A 212 -2.43 -7.07 2.22
N GLN A 213 -1.38 -7.88 2.17
CA GLN A 213 -0.17 -7.60 1.39
C GLN A 213 -0.49 -7.48 -0.10
N ALA A 214 -1.32 -8.36 -0.64
CA ALA A 214 -1.71 -8.30 -2.04
C ALA A 214 -2.51 -7.04 -2.39
N VAL A 215 -3.37 -6.56 -1.49
CA VAL A 215 -4.06 -5.27 -1.65
C VAL A 215 -3.04 -4.13 -1.67
N ALA A 216 -2.15 -4.11 -0.67
CA ALA A 216 -1.11 -3.09 -0.55
C ALA A 216 -0.24 -3.01 -1.81
N ASP A 217 0.23 -4.15 -2.32
CA ASP A 217 1.08 -4.22 -3.51
C ASP A 217 0.32 -3.86 -4.79
N THR A 218 -0.92 -4.34 -4.95
CA THR A 218 -1.74 -4.08 -6.15
C THR A 218 -2.04 -2.60 -6.33
N PHE A 219 -2.41 -1.92 -5.24
CA PHE A 219 -2.82 -0.52 -5.24
C PHE A 219 -1.72 0.43 -4.76
N ASN A 220 -0.52 -0.08 -4.49
CA ASN A 220 0.61 0.68 -3.97
C ASN A 220 0.25 1.44 -2.66
N ALA A 221 -0.54 0.80 -1.81
CA ALA A 221 -0.85 1.28 -0.47
C ALA A 221 0.17 0.75 0.55
N ASP A 222 0.20 1.34 1.74
CA ASP A 222 1.01 0.83 2.84
C ASP A 222 0.29 -0.37 3.52
N PHE A 223 1.03 -1.44 3.80
CA PHE A 223 0.50 -2.65 4.44
C PHE A 223 -0.14 -2.34 5.80
N LYS A 224 0.56 -1.57 6.63
CA LYS A 224 0.11 -1.26 7.99
C LYS A 224 -1.11 -0.36 7.95
N GLU A 225 -1.12 0.65 7.08
CA GLU A 225 -2.30 1.51 6.89
C GLU A 225 -3.51 0.70 6.42
N THR A 226 -3.32 -0.20 5.44
CA THR A 226 -4.37 -1.10 4.94
C THR A 226 -4.93 -1.99 6.07
N LEU A 227 -4.05 -2.56 6.88
CA LEU A 227 -4.42 -3.40 8.03
C LEU A 227 -5.18 -2.62 9.11
N ILE A 228 -4.74 -1.39 9.41
CA ILE A 228 -5.42 -0.52 10.38
C ILE A 228 -6.81 -0.14 9.87
N SER A 229 -6.95 0.22 8.60
CA SER A 229 -8.25 0.50 7.97
C SER A 229 -9.18 -0.72 8.04
N ALA A 230 -8.68 -1.93 7.74
CA ALA A 230 -9.46 -3.16 7.81
C ALA A 230 -9.94 -3.42 9.25
N ASN A 231 -9.05 -3.25 10.23
CA ASN A 231 -9.42 -3.38 11.64
C ASN A 231 -10.43 -2.31 12.09
N ALA A 232 -10.26 -1.05 11.67
CA ALA A 232 -11.18 0.03 12.00
C ALA A 232 -12.59 -0.28 11.47
N LEU A 233 -12.71 -0.66 10.19
CA LEU A 233 -13.97 -1.11 9.60
C LEU A 233 -14.58 -2.28 10.37
N ALA A 234 -13.79 -3.35 10.61
CA ALA A 234 -14.25 -4.53 11.30
C ALA A 234 -14.80 -4.22 12.70
N LYS A 235 -14.04 -3.46 13.50
CA LYS A 235 -14.43 -3.13 14.88
C LYS A 235 -15.61 -2.15 14.94
N GLN A 236 -15.60 -1.11 14.12
CA GLN A 236 -16.62 -0.08 14.19
C GLN A 236 -17.94 -0.58 13.63
N PHE A 237 -17.95 -1.25 12.48
CA PHE A 237 -19.18 -1.80 11.90
C PHE A 237 -19.61 -3.12 12.55
N GLY A 238 -18.71 -3.85 13.21
CA GLY A 238 -19.01 -5.16 13.79
C GLY A 238 -19.02 -6.29 12.76
N ILE A 239 -18.24 -6.14 11.69
CA ILE A 239 -18.07 -7.12 10.61
C ILE A 239 -16.78 -7.93 10.82
N SER A 240 -16.62 -9.02 10.08
CA SER A 240 -15.38 -9.81 10.13
C SER A 240 -14.20 -9.05 9.53
N ALA A 241 -12.97 -9.40 9.93
CA ALA A 241 -11.77 -8.83 9.32
C ALA A 241 -11.71 -9.16 7.82
N ASP A 242 -12.10 -10.38 7.43
CA ASP A 242 -12.12 -10.86 6.05
C ASP A 242 -13.11 -10.06 5.18
N GLU A 243 -14.30 -9.76 5.73
CA GLU A 243 -15.27 -8.87 5.08
C GLU A 243 -14.72 -7.43 4.97
N ALA A 244 -14.09 -6.92 6.01
CA ALA A 244 -13.53 -5.57 5.99
C ALA A 244 -12.42 -5.40 4.94
N ILE A 245 -11.51 -6.36 4.81
CA ILE A 245 -10.47 -6.30 3.77
C ILE A 245 -11.07 -6.46 2.37
N GLN A 246 -12.13 -7.27 2.21
CA GLN A 246 -12.86 -7.39 0.95
C GLN A 246 -13.51 -6.04 0.55
N LEU A 247 -14.13 -5.35 1.50
CA LEU A 247 -14.69 -4.01 1.24
C LEU A 247 -13.60 -2.99 0.84
N ILE A 248 -12.41 -3.06 1.45
CA ILE A 248 -11.27 -2.22 1.04
C ILE A 248 -10.85 -2.54 -0.41
N GLN A 249 -10.78 -3.83 -0.78
CA GLN A 249 -10.48 -4.25 -2.15
C GLN A 249 -11.47 -3.66 -3.15
N ASP A 250 -12.76 -3.85 -2.88
CA ASP A 250 -13.82 -3.39 -3.76
C ASP A 250 -13.84 -1.86 -3.85
N GLY A 251 -13.55 -1.16 -2.76
CA GLY A 251 -13.40 0.29 -2.75
C GLY A 251 -12.21 0.80 -3.56
N PHE A 252 -11.05 0.14 -3.51
CA PHE A 252 -9.92 0.47 -4.39
C PHE A 252 -10.27 0.28 -5.88
N ILE A 253 -10.91 -0.85 -6.23
CA ILE A 253 -11.36 -1.14 -7.59
C ILE A 253 -12.41 -0.13 -8.05
N ALA A 254 -13.29 0.30 -7.15
CA ALA A 254 -14.31 1.31 -7.38
C ALA A 254 -13.75 2.74 -7.58
N GLY A 255 -12.43 2.91 -7.52
CA GLY A 255 -11.75 4.20 -7.66
C GLY A 255 -11.74 5.03 -6.39
N GLY A 256 -11.94 4.39 -5.23
CA GLY A 256 -12.04 5.06 -3.94
C GLY A 256 -10.80 5.87 -3.56
N ASP A 257 -9.62 5.48 -4.04
CA ASP A 257 -8.36 6.16 -3.73
C ASP A 257 -7.91 7.18 -4.79
N ALA A 258 -8.84 7.68 -5.62
CA ALA A 258 -8.52 8.63 -6.68
C ALA A 258 -7.87 9.94 -6.16
N ASN A 259 -8.13 10.32 -4.91
CA ASN A 259 -7.56 11.50 -4.25
C ASN A 259 -6.46 11.15 -3.21
N GLY A 260 -6.16 9.87 -2.99
CA GLY A 260 -5.15 9.40 -2.01
C GLY A 260 -5.63 9.37 -0.56
N GLU A 261 -6.91 9.63 -0.27
CA GLU A 261 -7.43 9.72 1.10
C GLU A 261 -8.23 8.49 1.54
N PHE A 262 -8.38 7.48 0.68
CA PHE A 262 -9.31 6.37 0.92
C PHE A 262 -9.05 5.67 2.25
N LEU A 263 -7.82 5.23 2.49
CA LEU A 263 -7.48 4.53 3.72
C LEU A 263 -7.57 5.43 4.95
N ASN A 264 -7.26 6.74 4.83
CA ASN A 264 -7.43 7.71 5.91
C ASN A 264 -8.91 7.81 6.32
N THR A 265 -9.80 7.96 5.33
CA THR A 265 -11.24 8.00 5.56
C THR A 265 -11.75 6.74 6.25
N LEU A 266 -11.30 5.54 5.82
CA LEU A 266 -11.75 4.27 6.43
C LEU A 266 -11.23 4.04 7.85
N LYS A 267 -10.20 4.76 8.30
CA LYS A 267 -9.72 4.69 9.69
C LYS A 267 -10.53 5.58 10.63
N GLU A 268 -10.93 6.75 10.14
CA GLU A 268 -11.47 7.82 10.98
C GLU A 268 -13.01 7.85 11.00
N TYR A 269 -13.65 7.64 9.85
CA TYR A 269 -15.08 7.88 9.69
C TYR A 269 -16.05 6.70 9.94
N PRO A 270 -15.64 5.41 10.09
CA PRO A 270 -16.59 4.30 10.22
C PRO A 270 -17.67 4.46 11.29
N ALA A 271 -17.30 4.96 12.48
CA ALA A 271 -18.24 5.09 13.60
C ALA A 271 -19.38 6.07 13.25
N TYR A 272 -19.05 7.21 12.65
CA TYR A 272 -20.02 8.24 12.29
C TYR A 272 -20.98 7.77 11.20
N PHE A 273 -20.48 7.02 10.21
CA PHE A 273 -21.32 6.47 9.14
C PHE A 273 -22.25 5.38 9.67
N LYS A 274 -21.75 4.50 10.55
CA LYS A 274 -22.60 3.53 11.24
C LYS A 274 -23.71 4.20 12.05
N GLU A 275 -23.36 5.22 12.83
CA GLU A 275 -24.34 6.02 13.59
C GLU A 275 -25.36 6.69 12.68
N ALA A 276 -24.94 7.09 11.47
CA ALA A 276 -25.82 7.64 10.46
C ALA A 276 -26.77 6.61 9.81
N GLY A 277 -26.70 5.34 10.23
CA GLY A 277 -27.53 4.24 9.72
C GLY A 277 -27.03 3.65 8.40
N ILE A 278 -25.76 3.89 8.06
CA ILE A 278 -25.12 3.41 6.83
C ILE A 278 -24.37 2.11 7.14
N SER A 279 -24.46 1.11 6.27
CA SER A 279 -23.70 -0.14 6.39
C SER A 279 -22.22 0.06 6.00
N ALA A 280 -21.35 -0.90 6.32
CA ALA A 280 -19.95 -0.84 5.92
C ALA A 280 -19.76 -0.77 4.39
N SER A 281 -20.54 -1.54 3.63
CA SER A 281 -20.49 -1.52 2.15
C SER A 281 -21.00 -0.21 1.58
N GLN A 282 -22.09 0.34 2.13
CA GLN A 282 -22.62 1.64 1.72
C GLN A 282 -21.64 2.77 2.06
N PHE A 283 -20.95 2.69 3.20
CA PHE A 283 -19.90 3.64 3.56
C PHE A 283 -18.79 3.64 2.50
N VAL A 284 -18.24 2.48 2.15
CA VAL A 284 -17.20 2.39 1.11
C VAL A 284 -17.70 2.90 -0.25
N ALA A 285 -18.95 2.60 -0.62
CA ALA A 285 -19.56 3.10 -1.85
C ALA A 285 -19.64 4.63 -1.87
N ILE A 286 -20.10 5.24 -0.77
CA ILE A 286 -20.18 6.69 -0.62
C ILE A 286 -18.79 7.32 -0.69
N VAL A 287 -17.81 6.79 0.04
CA VAL A 287 -16.42 7.30 0.00
C VAL A 287 -15.89 7.28 -1.44
N ALA A 288 -16.12 6.18 -2.17
CA ALA A 288 -15.68 6.08 -3.54
C ALA A 288 -16.36 7.09 -4.48
N GLU A 289 -17.67 7.29 -4.37
CA GLU A 289 -18.37 8.30 -5.17
C GLU A 289 -17.93 9.73 -4.80
N THR A 290 -17.77 10.04 -3.50
CA THR A 290 -17.30 11.34 -3.01
C THR A 290 -15.91 11.67 -3.54
N ASN A 291 -14.97 10.71 -3.49
CA ASN A 291 -13.60 10.92 -3.96
C ASN A 291 -13.55 11.09 -5.49
N LYS A 292 -14.44 10.41 -6.24
CA LYS A 292 -14.59 10.59 -7.69
C LYS A 292 -15.26 11.90 -8.10
N ALA A 293 -16.06 12.50 -7.22
CA ALA A 293 -16.69 13.80 -7.45
C ALA A 293 -15.69 14.98 -7.39
N GLY A 294 -14.41 14.71 -7.05
CA GLY A 294 -13.36 15.73 -7.00
C GLY A 294 -13.44 16.63 -5.76
N ILE A 295 -14.16 16.19 -4.72
CA ILE A 295 -14.19 16.88 -3.44
C ILE A 295 -12.84 16.69 -2.77
N PHE A 296 -12.20 17.81 -2.43
CA PHE A 296 -10.86 17.82 -1.88
C PHE A 296 -10.83 17.22 -0.47
N SER A 297 -9.82 16.41 -0.17
CA SER A 297 -9.61 15.81 1.15
C SER A 297 -10.82 14.95 1.59
N ASP A 298 -11.06 14.93 2.89
CA ASP A 298 -12.15 14.32 3.62
C ASP A 298 -13.42 15.20 3.71
N LYS A 299 -13.48 16.37 3.05
CA LYS A 299 -14.58 17.34 3.25
C LYS A 299 -15.98 16.78 2.95
N GLY A 300 -16.10 15.96 1.91
CA GLY A 300 -17.40 15.36 1.58
C GLY A 300 -17.88 14.35 2.63
N VAL A 301 -16.97 13.58 3.24
CA VAL A 301 -17.32 12.62 4.30
C VAL A 301 -17.47 13.30 5.66
N ASP A 302 -16.75 14.39 5.89
CA ASP A 302 -16.89 15.23 7.09
C ASP A 302 -18.22 15.98 7.09
N ALA A 303 -18.72 16.41 5.93
CA ALA A 303 -20.09 16.94 5.80
C ALA A 303 -21.16 15.92 6.22
N ILE A 304 -21.00 14.64 5.88
CA ILE A 304 -21.94 13.58 6.29
C ILE A 304 -21.84 13.32 7.80
N LYS A 305 -20.62 13.30 8.36
CA LYS A 305 -20.40 13.21 9.81
C LYS A 305 -21.08 14.37 10.54
N GLU A 306 -20.85 15.61 10.12
CA GLU A 306 -21.43 16.79 10.76
C GLU A 306 -22.95 16.81 10.62
N GLY A 307 -23.47 16.43 9.44
CA GLY A 307 -24.90 16.21 9.20
C GLY A 307 -25.51 15.20 10.17
N ASN A 308 -24.85 14.06 10.39
CA ASN A 308 -25.29 13.07 11.37
C ASN A 308 -25.34 13.65 12.79
N LEU A 309 -24.28 14.36 13.23
CA LEU A 309 -24.22 14.95 14.56
C LEU A 309 -25.35 15.96 14.78
N ARG A 310 -25.53 16.91 13.87
CA ARG A 310 -26.53 17.97 13.98
C ARG A 310 -27.96 17.46 13.90
N LEU A 311 -28.24 16.51 13.01
CA LEU A 311 -29.57 15.90 12.92
C LEU A 311 -29.90 15.07 14.16
N ARG A 312 -28.91 14.42 14.78
CA ARG A 312 -29.11 13.70 16.04
C ARG A 312 -29.33 14.63 17.22
N GLU A 313 -28.55 15.71 17.31
CA GLU A 313 -28.68 16.72 18.37
C GLU A 313 -29.97 17.54 18.25
N MET A 314 -30.41 17.79 17.00
CA MET A 314 -31.62 18.54 16.68
C MET A 314 -31.72 19.86 17.44
N THR A 315 -30.68 20.70 17.34
CA THR A 315 -30.68 22.03 17.96
C THR A 315 -31.81 22.90 17.39
N THR A 316 -32.16 23.98 18.09
CA THR A 316 -33.15 24.95 17.58
C THR A 316 -32.79 25.49 16.19
N ALA A 317 -31.50 25.71 15.93
CA ALA A 317 -31.02 26.16 14.62
C ALA A 317 -31.23 25.09 13.55
N THR A 318 -30.82 23.84 13.82
CA THR A 318 -31.02 22.70 12.91
C THR A 318 -32.51 22.46 12.61
N ALA A 319 -33.37 22.54 13.63
CA ALA A 319 -34.81 22.40 13.47
C ALA A 319 -35.39 23.52 12.58
N ALA A 320 -35.03 24.77 12.85
CA ALA A 320 -35.47 25.91 12.04
C ALA A 320 -34.95 25.83 10.59
N ALA A 321 -33.75 25.31 10.38
CA ALA A 321 -33.17 25.11 9.06
C ALA A 321 -33.93 24.04 8.25
N LEU A 322 -34.27 22.91 8.87
CA LEU A 322 -35.13 21.88 8.26
C LEU A 322 -36.49 22.45 7.87
N ASP A 323 -37.16 23.13 8.80
CA ASP A 323 -38.48 23.72 8.55
C ASP A 323 -38.41 24.80 7.45
N GLY A 324 -37.32 25.58 7.41
CA GLY A 324 -37.07 26.63 6.42
C GLY A 324 -36.86 26.13 5.00
N ILE A 325 -36.45 24.87 4.81
CA ILE A 325 -36.40 24.20 3.50
C ILE A 325 -37.62 23.30 3.25
N GLY A 326 -38.61 23.32 4.15
CA GLY A 326 -39.88 22.59 4.01
C GLY A 326 -39.84 21.14 4.47
N ILE A 327 -38.90 20.76 5.34
CA ILE A 327 -38.84 19.45 6.01
C ILE A 327 -39.27 19.64 7.46
N SER A 328 -40.33 18.96 7.89
CA SER A 328 -40.82 19.11 9.27
C SER A 328 -39.81 18.55 10.28
N SER A 329 -39.20 19.44 11.07
CA SER A 329 -38.25 19.09 12.12
C SER A 329 -38.87 18.17 13.18
N THR A 330 -40.12 18.42 13.57
CA THR A 330 -40.89 17.57 14.49
C THR A 330 -41.08 16.15 13.95
N GLN A 331 -41.40 16.01 12.65
CA GLN A 331 -41.56 14.69 12.05
C GLN A 331 -40.23 13.96 11.93
N VAL A 332 -39.15 14.67 11.52
CA VAL A 332 -37.80 14.12 11.49
C VAL A 332 -37.39 13.62 12.87
N GLN A 333 -37.58 14.41 13.92
CA GLN A 333 -37.22 14.01 15.28
C GLN A 333 -37.99 12.74 15.72
N LYS A 334 -39.28 12.64 15.39
CA LYS A 334 -40.09 11.45 15.65
C LYS A 334 -39.60 10.22 14.87
N ASP A 335 -39.28 10.39 13.59
CA ASP A 335 -38.79 9.31 12.73
C ASP A 335 -37.43 8.78 13.21
N LEU A 336 -36.52 9.68 13.62
CA LEU A 336 -35.23 9.31 14.19
C LEU A 336 -35.38 8.59 15.54
N GLN A 337 -36.24 9.09 16.44
CA GLN A 337 -36.49 8.48 17.76
C GLN A 337 -37.11 7.07 17.65
N THR A 338 -37.96 6.85 16.65
CA THR A 338 -38.61 5.56 16.42
C THR A 338 -37.76 4.61 15.57
N GLY A 339 -36.65 5.10 14.99
CA GLY A 339 -35.84 4.35 14.03
C GLY A 339 -36.52 4.15 12.67
N ALA A 340 -37.61 4.88 12.39
CA ALA A 340 -38.29 4.84 11.10
C ALA A 340 -37.44 5.43 9.97
N LYS A 341 -36.55 6.37 10.32
CA LYS A 341 -35.52 6.89 9.42
C LYS A 341 -34.17 6.93 10.12
N THR A 342 -33.12 6.86 9.32
CA THR A 342 -31.74 7.13 9.70
C THR A 342 -31.43 8.61 9.44
N THR A 343 -30.39 9.16 10.08
CA THR A 343 -29.95 10.53 9.77
C THR A 343 -29.44 10.65 8.35
N PHE A 344 -28.86 9.61 7.77
CA PHE A 344 -28.46 9.62 6.35
C PHE A 344 -29.67 9.74 5.41
N GLN A 345 -30.76 9.02 5.65
CA GLN A 345 -31.98 9.18 4.85
C GLN A 345 -32.54 10.61 4.96
N VAL A 346 -32.48 11.23 6.15
CA VAL A 346 -32.85 12.62 6.31
C VAL A 346 -31.90 13.55 5.54
N MET A 347 -30.59 13.29 5.53
CA MET A 347 -29.64 14.04 4.69
C MET A 347 -29.97 13.91 3.20
N GLN A 348 -30.43 12.75 2.73
CA GLN A 348 -30.89 12.58 1.35
C GLN A 348 -32.17 13.39 1.05
N GLU A 349 -33.09 13.49 2.01
CA GLU A 349 -34.28 14.36 1.89
C GLU A 349 -33.91 15.85 1.85
N VAL A 350 -32.98 16.26 2.71
CA VAL A 350 -32.40 17.62 2.69
C VAL A 350 -31.77 17.90 1.33
N SER A 351 -30.94 16.97 0.84
CA SER A 351 -30.30 17.06 -0.47
C SER A 351 -31.32 17.23 -1.61
N ALA A 352 -32.42 16.45 -1.58
CA ALA A 352 -33.51 16.58 -2.54
C ALA A 352 -34.17 17.97 -2.49
N LYS A 353 -34.42 18.50 -1.29
CA LYS A 353 -34.98 19.85 -1.12
C LYS A 353 -34.03 20.94 -1.57
N LEU A 354 -32.74 20.83 -1.27
CA LEU A 354 -31.72 21.78 -1.75
C LEU A 354 -31.62 21.80 -3.28
N ALA A 355 -31.90 20.68 -3.95
CA ALA A 355 -31.90 20.61 -5.42
C ALA A 355 -33.12 21.31 -6.07
N GLU A 356 -34.22 21.47 -5.34
CA GLU A 356 -35.42 22.19 -5.81
C GLU A 356 -35.31 23.71 -5.62
N LEU A 357 -34.43 24.18 -4.73
CA LEU A 357 -34.30 25.58 -4.36
C LEU A 357 -33.22 26.30 -5.18
N PRO A 358 -33.41 27.60 -5.50
CA PRO A 358 -32.38 28.41 -6.14
C PRO A 358 -31.13 28.54 -5.26
N ASP A 359 -29.94 28.54 -5.88
CA ASP A 359 -28.65 28.66 -5.19
C ASP A 359 -28.55 29.91 -4.29
N SER A 360 -29.21 31.01 -4.69
CA SER A 360 -29.22 32.28 -3.97
C SER A 360 -30.26 32.35 -2.84
N ALA A 361 -31.05 31.30 -2.60
CA ALA A 361 -32.05 31.30 -1.55
C ALA A 361 -31.39 31.32 -0.17
N GLN A 362 -31.84 32.22 0.71
CA GLN A 362 -31.31 32.30 2.09
C GLN A 362 -31.48 30.97 2.83
N SER A 363 -32.59 30.27 2.61
CA SER A 363 -32.87 28.96 3.21
C SER A 363 -31.84 27.89 2.82
N VAL A 364 -31.25 27.97 1.62
CA VAL A 364 -30.17 27.07 1.20
C VAL A 364 -28.92 27.32 2.04
N GLY A 365 -28.49 28.58 2.18
CA GLY A 365 -27.33 28.93 3.01
C GLY A 365 -27.53 28.53 4.48
N THR A 366 -28.70 28.80 5.05
CA THR A 366 -29.06 28.38 6.41
C THR A 366 -29.04 26.86 6.56
N ALA A 367 -29.60 26.11 5.62
CA ALA A 367 -29.58 24.64 5.67
C ALA A 367 -28.15 24.09 5.62
N ILE A 368 -27.27 24.64 4.78
CA ILE A 368 -25.86 24.20 4.74
C ILE A 368 -25.20 24.45 6.11
N ALA A 369 -25.28 25.68 6.63
CA ALA A 369 -24.60 26.07 7.86
C ALA A 369 -25.14 25.32 9.10
N ASP A 370 -26.46 25.15 9.19
CA ASP A 370 -27.11 24.65 10.41
C ASP A 370 -27.37 23.14 10.41
N ILE A 371 -27.33 22.48 9.24
CA ILE A 371 -27.46 21.02 9.10
C ILE A 371 -26.11 20.37 8.82
N PHE A 372 -25.27 20.91 7.93
CA PHE A 372 -23.99 20.29 7.54
C PHE A 372 -22.76 21.02 8.09
N GLY A 373 -22.93 22.18 8.73
CA GLY A 373 -21.87 22.94 9.38
C GLY A 373 -20.78 23.46 8.42
N GLY A 374 -19.67 23.91 8.99
CA GLY A 374 -18.48 24.31 8.23
C GLY A 374 -17.98 23.24 7.25
N PRO A 375 -17.96 21.94 7.61
CA PRO A 375 -17.64 20.88 6.65
C PRO A 375 -18.58 20.84 5.44
N GLY A 376 -19.87 21.12 5.63
CA GLY A 376 -20.83 21.25 4.54
C GLY A 376 -20.56 22.45 3.63
N GLU A 377 -20.16 23.59 4.21
CA GLU A 377 -19.74 24.77 3.47
C GLU A 377 -18.49 24.47 2.62
N ASP A 378 -17.52 23.77 3.19
CA ASP A 378 -16.28 23.33 2.51
C ASP A 378 -16.55 22.32 1.39
N ALA A 379 -17.47 21.37 1.61
CA ALA A 379 -17.86 20.38 0.60
C ALA A 379 -18.65 21.01 -0.57
N GLY A 380 -19.38 22.10 -0.29
CA GLY A 380 -20.08 22.90 -1.27
C GLY A 380 -21.47 22.36 -1.65
N LEU A 381 -22.34 23.29 -2.06
CA LEU A 381 -23.75 23.00 -2.39
C LEU A 381 -23.92 21.91 -3.46
N GLN A 382 -23.05 21.89 -4.47
CA GLN A 382 -23.17 20.89 -5.54
C GLN A 382 -22.93 19.47 -5.04
N TYR A 383 -21.95 19.27 -4.16
CA TYR A 383 -21.79 17.97 -3.51
C TYR A 383 -23.01 17.62 -2.67
N LEU A 384 -23.48 18.53 -1.82
CA LEU A 384 -24.63 18.28 -0.95
C LEU A 384 -25.89 17.89 -1.74
N ARG A 385 -26.12 18.45 -2.93
CA ARG A 385 -27.22 18.08 -3.83
C ARG A 385 -27.08 16.70 -4.48
N THR A 386 -25.87 16.16 -4.54
CA THR A 386 -25.65 14.79 -5.04
C THR A 386 -26.04 13.72 -4.03
N LEU A 387 -26.08 14.02 -2.72
CA LEU A 387 -26.38 13.04 -1.68
C LEU A 387 -27.72 12.31 -1.88
N LYS A 388 -28.73 12.96 -2.50
CA LYS A 388 -30.02 12.33 -2.83
C LYS A 388 -29.88 11.17 -3.83
N ASP A 389 -28.90 11.24 -4.73
CA ASP A 389 -28.67 10.27 -5.82
C ASP A 389 -27.32 9.54 -5.66
N ILE A 390 -26.59 9.75 -4.55
CA ILE A 390 -25.30 9.11 -4.33
C ILE A 390 -25.47 7.60 -4.26
N SER A 391 -24.70 6.88 -5.06
CA SER A 391 -24.80 5.43 -5.12
C SER A 391 -24.27 4.82 -3.82
N THR A 392 -25.15 4.12 -3.10
CA THR A 392 -24.78 3.38 -1.89
C THR A 392 -24.56 1.89 -2.16
N ASP A 393 -24.81 1.43 -3.38
CA ASP A 393 -24.56 0.06 -3.82
C ASP A 393 -23.11 -0.06 -4.33
N LEU A 394 -22.26 -0.75 -3.56
CA LEU A 394 -20.83 -0.85 -3.84
C LEU A 394 -20.55 -1.61 -5.15
N ASP A 395 -21.33 -2.64 -5.47
CA ASP A 395 -21.16 -3.39 -6.71
C ASP A 395 -21.45 -2.52 -7.94
N THR A 396 -22.47 -1.67 -7.85
CA THR A 396 -22.80 -0.68 -8.88
C THR A 396 -21.66 0.32 -9.03
N VAL A 397 -21.14 0.87 -7.91
CA VAL A 397 -20.01 1.81 -7.93
C VAL A 397 -18.75 1.16 -8.52
N LYS A 398 -18.44 -0.07 -8.12
CA LYS A 398 -17.33 -0.89 -8.64
C LYS A 398 -17.48 -1.16 -10.13
N SER A 399 -18.68 -1.48 -10.61
CA SER A 399 -18.94 -1.75 -12.03
C SER A 399 -18.66 -0.55 -12.94
N LYS A 400 -18.77 0.68 -12.42
CA LYS A 400 -18.44 1.92 -13.17
C LYS A 400 -16.95 2.00 -13.55
N ALA A 401 -16.07 1.26 -12.88
CA ALA A 401 -14.66 1.15 -13.26
C ALA A 401 -14.45 0.38 -14.58
N GLY A 402 -15.49 -0.33 -15.05
CA GLY A 402 -15.49 -1.03 -16.34
C GLY A 402 -14.36 -2.04 -16.48
N GLU A 403 -13.78 -2.11 -17.67
CA GLU A 403 -12.70 -3.06 -17.99
C GLU A 403 -11.45 -2.84 -17.13
N LEU A 404 -11.15 -1.60 -16.75
CA LEU A 404 -10.01 -1.31 -15.88
C LEU A 404 -10.20 -1.93 -14.50
N GLY A 405 -11.40 -1.81 -13.91
CA GLY A 405 -11.71 -2.42 -12.62
C GLY A 405 -11.60 -3.95 -12.67
N ARG A 406 -12.07 -4.58 -13.75
CA ARG A 406 -11.94 -6.02 -13.98
C ARG A 406 -10.47 -6.47 -14.06
N LEU A 407 -9.63 -5.71 -14.76
CA LEU A 407 -8.19 -6.00 -14.84
C LEU A 407 -7.47 -5.79 -13.50
N GLN A 408 -7.90 -4.81 -12.69
CA GLN A 408 -7.39 -4.61 -11.33
C GLN A 408 -7.77 -5.77 -10.41
N GLU A 409 -8.99 -6.31 -10.55
CA GLU A 409 -9.44 -7.49 -9.81
C GLU A 409 -8.63 -8.74 -10.20
N GLU A 410 -8.42 -8.99 -11.50
CA GLU A 410 -7.56 -10.08 -11.98
C GLU A 410 -6.12 -9.96 -11.48
N GLN A 411 -5.59 -8.73 -11.46
CA GLN A 411 -4.27 -8.45 -10.92
C GLN A 411 -4.22 -8.77 -9.42
N LEU A 412 -5.20 -8.29 -8.65
CA LEU A 412 -5.26 -8.54 -7.22
C LEU A 412 -5.31 -10.05 -6.91
N GLN A 413 -6.11 -10.81 -7.65
CA GLN A 413 -6.16 -12.27 -7.49
C GLN A 413 -4.82 -12.93 -7.83
N SER A 414 -4.14 -12.44 -8.86
CA SER A 414 -2.79 -12.92 -9.21
C SER A 414 -1.77 -12.58 -8.13
N GLU A 415 -1.88 -11.40 -7.50
CA GLU A 415 -1.03 -10.98 -6.38
C GLU A 415 -1.30 -11.83 -5.14
N ILE A 416 -2.57 -12.14 -4.82
CA ILE A 416 -2.92 -13.07 -3.74
C ILE A 416 -2.30 -14.45 -3.98
N GLU A 417 -2.37 -14.98 -5.21
CA GLU A 417 -1.72 -16.24 -5.57
C GLU A 417 -0.19 -16.16 -5.38
N LEU A 418 0.43 -15.03 -5.74
CA LEU A 418 1.86 -14.79 -5.58
C LEU A 418 2.26 -14.75 -4.10
N GLN A 419 1.55 -13.98 -3.27
CA GLN A 419 1.82 -13.87 -1.83
C GLN A 419 1.63 -15.21 -1.12
N ASN A 420 0.63 -16.00 -1.51
CA ASN A 420 0.42 -17.35 -1.01
C ASN A 420 1.53 -18.32 -1.45
N ALA A 421 2.00 -18.22 -2.70
CA ALA A 421 3.11 -19.03 -3.19
C ALA A 421 4.41 -18.69 -2.46
N LEU A 422 4.69 -17.40 -2.25
CA LEU A 422 5.82 -16.94 -1.45
C LEU A 422 5.72 -17.50 -0.03
N ALA A 423 4.64 -17.21 0.70
CA ALA A 423 4.45 -17.70 2.07
C ALA A 423 4.63 -19.23 2.19
N GLY A 424 4.08 -20.00 1.25
CA GLY A 424 4.23 -21.45 1.21
C GLY A 424 5.67 -21.93 0.95
N LEU A 425 6.44 -21.22 0.13
CA LEU A 425 7.88 -21.50 -0.05
C LEU A 425 8.64 -21.30 1.27
N PHE A 426 8.33 -20.24 2.02
CA PHE A 426 9.01 -19.95 3.28
C PHE A 426 8.61 -20.92 4.40
N ASP A 427 7.33 -21.31 4.48
CA ASP A 427 6.87 -22.37 5.38
C ASP A 427 7.60 -23.69 5.13
N ALA A 428 7.77 -24.07 3.86
CA ALA A 428 8.51 -25.28 3.47
C ALA A 428 10.01 -25.22 3.82
N THR A 429 10.56 -24.02 4.00
CA THR A 429 11.94 -23.81 4.46
C THR A 429 12.10 -23.70 5.98
N GLY A 430 11.03 -23.96 6.73
CA GLY A 430 11.10 -24.33 8.14
C GLY A 430 11.26 -23.18 9.14
N GLY A 431 10.85 -21.95 8.81
CA GLY A 431 10.84 -20.83 9.77
C GLY A 431 12.23 -20.48 10.36
N SER A 432 13.30 -20.92 9.70
CA SER A 432 14.69 -20.78 10.18
C SER A 432 15.14 -19.33 10.39
N PHE A 433 14.38 -18.37 9.86
CA PHE A 433 14.61 -16.94 10.04
C PHE A 433 14.43 -16.47 11.48
N GLU A 434 13.40 -16.92 12.19
CA GLU A 434 13.13 -16.54 13.58
C GLU A 434 14.17 -17.13 14.54
N GLY A 435 14.53 -18.40 14.33
CA GLY A 435 15.65 -19.05 15.03
C GLY A 435 16.97 -18.32 14.79
N PHE A 436 17.28 -17.99 13.54
CA PHE A 436 18.49 -17.25 13.16
C PHE A 436 18.56 -15.85 13.80
N THR A 437 17.52 -15.03 13.64
CA THR A 437 17.50 -13.66 14.19
C THR A 437 17.52 -13.65 15.73
N THR A 438 16.91 -14.66 16.38
CA THR A 438 16.97 -14.83 17.84
C THR A 438 18.36 -15.25 18.28
N SER A 439 19.00 -16.23 17.62
CA SER A 439 20.37 -16.65 17.94
C SER A 439 21.39 -15.53 17.77
N ILE A 440 21.21 -14.63 16.79
CA ILE A 440 22.05 -13.44 16.62
C ILE A 440 21.86 -12.44 17.77
N LYS A 441 20.61 -12.13 18.14
CA LYS A 441 20.31 -11.19 19.24
C LYS A 441 20.81 -11.70 20.60
N VAL A 442 20.82 -13.02 20.81
CA VAL A 442 21.33 -13.67 22.03
C VAL A 442 22.87 -13.74 22.06
N PHE A 443 23.55 -13.63 20.92
CA PHE A 443 25.02 -13.66 20.84
C PHE A 443 25.66 -12.26 20.99
N ILE A 444 24.88 -11.19 20.79
CA ILE A 444 25.32 -9.79 20.89
C ILE A 444 25.09 -9.20 22.31
N ASN A 445 24.20 -9.81 23.10
CA ASN A 445 24.03 -9.56 24.54
C ASN A 445 24.77 -10.60 25.36
#